data_AF-A0A1D7VMP7-F1
#
_entry.id   AF-A0A1D7VMP7-F1
#
_cell.length_a   1.000
_cell.length_b   1.000
_cell.length_c   1.000
_cell.angle_alpha   90.00
_cell.angle_beta   90.00
_cell.angle_gamma   90.00
#
_symmetry.space_group_name_H-M   'P 1'
#
loop_
_entity.id
_entity.type
_entity.pdbx_description
1 polymer ?
#
loop_
_entity_poly.entity_id
_entity_poly.type
_entity_poly.pdbx_seq_one_letter_code
_entity_poly.pdbx_strand_id
1 'polypeptide(L)'
;MAYRGRPGKLSNWWCATTGSHVVCGSLRVRGVALELDFDPGIAWIGGEPLELRWRGARGKRRWRPDFMVRTVSGTGHAVVVAPDKDDGPQWRENLEVLDEVAPASGWRIPVHHVPAKMRLENLELAGEYRKPVPVPAEEQEALEAAFCRERPMQRERWHVACRRGLLWIWRTGW
;
A
#
# COMPACT_ATOMS: atom_id res chain seq x y z
N MET A 1 -18.03 -6.48 6.18
CA MET A 1 -19.51 -6.34 6.05
C MET A 1 -19.82 -4.90 5.70
N ALA A 2 -20.61 -4.66 4.64
CA ALA A 2 -21.01 -3.32 4.23
C ALA A 2 -22.16 -2.79 5.09
N TYR A 3 -22.06 -1.55 5.58
CA TYR A 3 -23.11 -0.85 6.31
C TYR A 3 -23.96 -0.01 5.34
N ARG A 4 -25.27 -0.26 5.33
CA ARG A 4 -26.36 0.52 4.69
C ARG A 4 -26.17 0.89 3.20
N GLY A 5 -26.53 -0.03 2.30
CA GLY A 5 -27.18 0.29 1.02
C GLY A 5 -26.42 1.17 0.00
N ARG A 6 -25.20 1.61 0.29
CA ARG A 6 -24.28 2.13 -0.72
C ARG A 6 -23.48 0.95 -1.27
N PRO A 7 -23.32 0.83 -2.60
CA PRO A 7 -22.29 -0.06 -3.14
C PRO A 7 -20.97 0.39 -2.50
N GLY A 8 -20.40 -0.45 -1.64
CA GLY A 8 -19.13 -0.14 -1.00
C GLY A 8 -18.13 0.14 -2.10
N LYS A 9 -17.45 1.29 -2.07
CA LYS A 9 -16.29 1.48 -2.94
C LYS A 9 -15.35 0.31 -2.61
N LEU A 10 -15.09 -0.56 -3.58
CA LEU A 10 -14.10 -1.62 -3.44
C LEU A 10 -12.74 -0.93 -3.32
N SER A 11 -12.31 -0.66 -2.09
CA SER A 11 -11.01 -0.07 -1.79
C SER A 11 -9.94 -1.11 -1.53
N ASN A 12 -10.28 -2.40 -1.48
CA ASN A 12 -9.29 -3.46 -1.28
C ASN A 12 -8.24 -3.46 -2.39
N TRP A 13 -7.02 -3.83 -2.03
CA TRP A 13 -5.85 -3.81 -2.92
C TRP A 13 -5.28 -5.22 -3.08
N TRP A 14 -4.98 -5.66 -4.31
CA TRP A 14 -4.16 -6.84 -4.52
C TRP A 14 -2.69 -6.49 -4.24
N CYS A 15 -2.17 -6.93 -3.09
CA CYS A 15 -0.82 -6.68 -2.65
C CYS A 15 0.11 -7.76 -3.21
N ALA A 16 1.06 -7.37 -4.06
CA ALA A 16 2.03 -8.31 -4.62
C ALA A 16 3.02 -8.79 -3.55
N THR A 17 3.40 -7.93 -2.60
CA THR A 17 4.29 -8.29 -1.48
C THR A 17 3.73 -9.43 -0.63
N THR A 18 2.40 -9.53 -0.50
CA THR A 18 1.73 -10.59 0.28
C THR A 18 1.01 -11.62 -0.62
N GLY A 19 1.01 -11.43 -1.94
CA GLY A 19 0.31 -12.29 -2.90
C GLY A 19 -1.20 -12.44 -2.64
N SER A 20 -1.85 -11.44 -2.04
CA SER A 20 -3.25 -11.53 -1.63
C SER A 20 -3.92 -10.16 -1.54
N HIS A 21 -5.25 -10.15 -1.32
CA HIS A 21 -5.97 -8.90 -1.12
C HIS A 21 -5.80 -8.37 0.30
N VAL A 22 -5.37 -7.11 0.42
CA VAL A 22 -5.36 -6.34 1.65
C VAL A 22 -6.63 -5.50 1.74
N VAL A 23 -7.32 -5.62 2.87
CA VAL A 23 -8.53 -4.83 3.15
C VAL A 23 -8.15 -3.37 3.37
N CYS A 24 -8.83 -2.46 2.70
CA CYS A 24 -8.65 -1.03 2.91
C CYS A 24 -10.01 -0.39 3.21
N GLY A 25 -10.14 0.30 4.34
CA GLY A 25 -11.40 0.95 4.74
C GLY A 25 -11.79 2.17 3.89
N SER A 26 -10.87 2.70 3.08
CA SER A 26 -11.10 3.83 2.18
C SER A 26 -10.11 3.87 1.01
N LEU A 27 -10.37 4.71 -0.01
CA LEU A 27 -9.42 4.94 -1.10
C LEU A 27 -8.11 5.60 -0.62
N ARG A 28 -8.15 6.38 0.46
CA ARG A 28 -6.97 7.00 1.07
C ARG A 28 -6.04 5.95 1.66
N VAL A 29 -6.64 5.03 2.41
CA VAL A 29 -5.97 3.86 2.98
C VAL A 29 -5.43 2.98 1.86
N ARG A 30 -6.18 2.78 0.77
CA ARG A 30 -5.69 2.09 -0.44
C ARG A 30 -4.43 2.75 -1.00
N GLY A 31 -4.40 4.08 -1.11
CA GLY A 31 -3.21 4.79 -1.60
C GLY A 31 -1.94 4.55 -0.77
N VAL A 32 -2.09 4.47 0.56
CA VAL A 32 -0.98 4.07 1.44
C VAL A 32 -0.62 2.59 1.26
N ALA A 33 -1.60 1.71 1.07
CA ALA A 33 -1.36 0.30 0.76
C ALA A 33 -0.52 0.13 -0.53
N LEU A 34 -0.78 0.94 -1.56
CA LEU A 34 0.04 0.95 -2.77
C LEU A 34 1.48 1.36 -2.45
N GLU A 35 1.69 2.47 -1.74
CA GLU A 35 3.04 2.90 -1.39
C GLU A 35 3.81 1.84 -0.58
N LEU A 36 3.16 1.20 0.39
CA LEU A 36 3.74 0.10 1.17
C LEU A 36 4.05 -1.13 0.30
N ASP A 37 3.20 -1.48 -0.66
CA ASP A 37 3.40 -2.62 -1.55
C ASP A 37 4.57 -2.42 -2.53
N PHE A 38 4.87 -1.17 -2.88
CA PHE A 38 6.00 -0.81 -3.73
C PHE A 38 7.32 -0.61 -2.97
N ASP A 39 7.30 -0.54 -1.64
CA ASP A 39 8.50 -0.36 -0.82
C ASP A 39 9.30 -1.68 -0.69
N PRO A 40 10.53 -1.77 -1.24
CA PRO A 40 11.33 -2.99 -1.15
C PRO A 40 11.80 -3.32 0.27
N GLY A 41 11.68 -2.38 1.22
CA GLY A 41 11.94 -2.59 2.63
C GLY A 41 10.81 -3.34 3.35
N ILE A 42 9.67 -3.57 2.69
CA ILE A 42 8.50 -4.25 3.26
C ILE A 42 8.44 -5.70 2.80
N ALA A 43 8.29 -6.63 3.75
CA ALA A 43 8.24 -8.07 3.52
C ALA A 43 6.83 -8.66 3.69
N TRP A 44 5.92 -7.97 4.37
CA TRP A 44 4.55 -8.44 4.56
C TRP A 44 3.61 -7.28 4.95
N ILE A 45 2.36 -7.34 4.49
CA ILE A 45 1.30 -6.35 4.78
C ILE A 45 -0.01 -7.08 5.09
N GLY A 46 -0.67 -6.71 6.19
CA GLY A 46 -2.01 -7.17 6.54
C GLY A 46 -2.93 -6.01 6.91
N GLY A 47 -4.16 -6.02 6.39
CA GLY A 47 -5.17 -4.98 6.66
C GLY A 47 -6.01 -5.29 7.90
N GLU A 48 -6.26 -4.26 8.72
CA GLU A 48 -7.02 -4.33 9.99
C GLU A 48 -6.74 -5.57 10.88
N PRO A 49 -5.49 -5.99 11.11
CA PRO A 49 -5.23 -7.31 11.69
C PRO A 49 -5.37 -7.35 13.22
N LEU A 50 -5.57 -6.21 13.90
CA LEU A 50 -5.76 -6.14 15.35
C LEU A 50 -6.72 -5.03 15.77
N GLU A 51 -7.27 -5.14 16.98
CA GLU A 51 -8.14 -4.15 17.60
C GLU A 51 -7.64 -3.80 19.01
N LEU A 52 -7.26 -2.54 19.21
CA LEU A 52 -6.95 -1.98 20.51
C LEU A 52 -8.24 -1.65 21.25
N ARG A 53 -8.28 -1.92 22.55
CA ARG A 53 -9.41 -1.61 23.43
C ARG A 53 -8.91 -1.03 24.73
N TRP A 54 -9.47 0.11 25.13
CA TRP A 54 -9.11 0.78 26.38
C TRP A 54 -10.31 1.51 26.98
N ARG A 55 -10.12 2.07 28.18
CA ARG A 55 -11.10 2.95 28.82
C ARG A 55 -10.57 4.38 28.74
N GLY A 56 -11.11 5.15 27.81
CA GLY A 56 -10.79 6.57 27.65
C GLY A 56 -11.66 7.46 28.53
N ALA A 57 -11.46 8.78 28.42
CA ALA A 57 -12.18 9.79 29.21
C ALA A 57 -13.71 9.73 29.02
N ARG A 58 -14.18 9.26 27.86
CA ARG A 58 -15.60 9.13 27.51
C ARG A 58 -16.12 7.69 27.56
N GLY A 59 -15.39 6.78 28.23
CA GLY A 59 -15.79 5.39 28.41
C GLY A 59 -14.99 4.40 27.56
N LYS A 60 -15.58 3.23 27.28
CA LYS A 60 -14.89 2.16 26.52
C LYS A 60 -14.63 2.63 25.08
N ARG A 61 -13.39 2.48 24.63
CA ARG A 61 -12.91 2.84 23.29
C ARG A 61 -12.38 1.61 22.57
N ARG A 62 -12.45 1.64 21.24
CA ARG A 62 -11.81 0.67 20.35
C ARG A 62 -11.24 1.38 19.14
N TRP A 63 -10.10 0.91 18.65
CA TRP A 63 -9.50 1.41 17.43
C TRP A 63 -8.63 0.34 16.76
N ARG A 64 -8.49 0.41 15.44
CA ARG A 64 -7.71 -0.51 14.63
C ARG A 64 -6.72 0.30 13.82
N PRO A 65 -5.41 0.03 13.91
CA PRO A 65 -4.48 0.50 12.91
C PRO A 65 -4.90 0.01 11.51
N ASP A 66 -4.62 0.81 10.48
CA ASP A 66 -5.03 0.49 9.12
C ASP A 66 -4.31 -0.76 8.60
N PHE A 67 -3.01 -0.89 8.92
CA PHE A 67 -2.20 -2.06 8.55
C PHE A 67 -1.28 -2.52 9.68
N MET A 68 -0.95 -3.81 9.68
CA MET A 68 0.33 -4.27 10.22
C MET A 68 1.26 -4.58 9.08
N VAL A 69 2.51 -4.17 9.27
CA VAL A 69 3.57 -4.32 8.29
C VAL A 69 4.75 -5.00 8.95
N ARG A 70 5.45 -5.85 8.22
CA ARG A 70 6.75 -6.38 8.65
C ARG A 70 7.81 -5.95 7.64
N THR A 71 8.88 -5.33 8.13
CA THR A 71 10.01 -4.97 7.29
C THR A 71 10.84 -6.20 6.91
N VAL A 72 11.70 -6.08 5.90
CA VAL A 72 12.70 -7.11 5.55
C VAL A 72 13.67 -7.39 6.71
N SER A 73 13.91 -6.42 7.59
CA SER A 73 14.70 -6.60 8.82
C SER A 73 13.92 -7.31 9.95
N GLY A 74 12.65 -7.67 9.73
CA GLY A 74 11.81 -8.36 10.69
C GLY A 74 11.09 -7.46 11.71
N THR A 75 11.25 -6.13 11.62
CA THR A 75 10.56 -5.18 12.52
C THR A 75 9.07 -5.09 12.17
N GLY A 76 8.21 -5.20 13.18
CA GLY A 76 6.77 -5.02 13.03
C GLY A 76 6.36 -3.55 13.17
N HIS A 77 5.52 -3.05 12.25
CA HIS A 77 4.95 -1.71 12.29
C HIS A 77 3.43 -1.77 12.35
N ALA A 78 2.83 -1.03 13.27
CA ALA A 78 1.40 -0.70 13.27
C ALA A 78 1.22 0.61 12.50
N VAL A 79 0.84 0.51 11.23
CA VAL A 79 0.70 1.67 10.34
C VAL A 79 -0.68 2.29 10.53
N VAL A 80 -0.69 3.61 10.69
CA VAL A 80 -1.92 4.41 10.74
C VAL A 80 -1.88 5.48 9.66
N VAL A 81 -2.99 5.67 8.96
CA VAL A 81 -3.12 6.65 7.90
C VAL A 81 -3.67 7.94 8.48
N ALA A 82 -2.88 9.01 8.40
CA ALA A 82 -3.27 10.34 8.87
C ALA A 82 -4.59 10.80 8.23
N PRO A 83 -5.46 11.53 8.94
CA PRO A 83 -6.67 12.13 8.35
C PRO A 83 -6.33 13.26 7.35
N ASP A 84 -7.27 13.60 6.45
CA ASP A 84 -7.06 14.65 5.43
C ASP A 84 -7.19 16.07 6.01
N LYS A 85 -7.88 16.19 7.14
CA LYS A 85 -8.23 17.43 7.84
C LYS A 85 -8.14 17.21 9.33
N ASP A 86 -8.19 18.32 10.08
CA ASP A 86 -7.99 18.43 11.53
C ASP A 86 -8.25 17.15 12.30
N ASP A 87 -7.19 16.70 12.93
CA ASP A 87 -7.01 15.42 13.58
C ASP A 87 -7.44 15.52 15.05
N GLY A 88 -8.67 16.00 15.26
CA GLY A 88 -9.23 16.42 16.54
C GLY A 88 -9.01 15.46 17.71
N PRO A 89 -9.38 15.83 18.95
CA PRO A 89 -8.90 15.20 20.20
C PRO A 89 -8.92 13.67 20.25
N GLN A 90 -9.86 13.02 19.55
CA GLN A 90 -9.91 11.57 19.45
C GLN A 90 -8.73 10.94 18.73
N TRP A 91 -8.23 11.55 17.65
CA TRP A 91 -7.07 11.03 16.92
C TRP A 91 -5.80 11.14 17.76
N ARG A 92 -5.63 12.24 18.49
CA ARG A 92 -4.52 12.40 19.46
C ARG A 92 -4.56 11.36 20.57
N GLU A 93 -5.73 11.15 21.21
CA GLU A 93 -5.90 10.08 22.22
C GLU A 93 -5.55 8.70 21.64
N ASN A 94 -5.96 8.44 20.40
CA ASN A 94 -5.66 7.19 19.71
C ASN A 94 -4.16 6.99 19.51
N LEU A 95 -3.42 8.02 19.08
CA LEU A 95 -1.97 7.98 18.94
C LEU A 95 -1.25 7.82 20.28
N GLU A 96 -1.70 8.50 21.33
CA GLU A 96 -1.15 8.34 22.69
C GLU A 96 -1.25 6.90 23.19
N VAL A 97 -2.40 6.25 22.99
CA VAL A 97 -2.58 4.82 23.33
C VAL A 97 -1.66 3.93 22.51
N LEU A 98 -1.45 4.27 21.24
CA LEU A 98 -0.54 3.53 20.37
C LEU A 98 0.90 3.64 20.89
N ASP A 99 1.37 4.84 21.20
CA ASP A 99 2.70 5.09 21.77
C ASP A 99 2.92 4.37 23.11
N GLU A 100 1.87 4.20 23.92
CA GLU A 100 1.94 3.43 25.16
C GLU A 100 2.13 1.92 24.91
N VAL A 101 1.48 1.35 23.88
CA VAL A 101 1.56 -0.10 23.58
C VAL A 101 2.76 -0.48 22.70
N ALA A 102 3.36 0.48 21.98
CA ALA A 102 4.49 0.22 21.09
C ALA A 102 5.66 -0.48 21.80
N PRO A 103 6.15 0.01 22.97
CA PRO A 103 7.29 -0.59 23.65
C PRO A 103 7.03 -2.03 24.11
N ALA A 104 5.81 -2.30 24.60
CA ALA A 104 5.43 -3.63 25.08
C ALA A 104 5.24 -4.65 23.94
N SER A 105 4.91 -4.18 22.74
CA SER A 105 4.69 -5.03 21.57
C SER A 105 5.94 -5.21 20.70
N GLY A 106 6.98 -4.38 20.90
CA GLY A 106 8.14 -4.33 20.02
C GLY A 106 7.85 -3.72 18.65
N TRP A 107 6.71 -3.02 18.50
CA TRP A 107 6.30 -2.41 17.24
C TRP A 107 6.75 -0.95 17.15
N ARG A 108 6.88 -0.47 15.91
CA ARG A 108 6.92 0.98 15.62
C ARG A 108 5.59 1.42 15.04
N ILE A 109 5.32 2.72 15.12
CA ILE A 109 4.02 3.28 14.79
C ILE A 109 4.20 4.43 13.80
N PRO A 110 4.58 4.12 12.54
CA PRO A 110 4.70 5.15 11.54
C PRO A 110 3.30 5.66 11.16
N VAL A 111 3.14 6.97 11.23
CA VAL A 111 1.99 7.66 10.67
C VAL A 111 2.28 7.93 9.19
N HIS A 112 1.44 7.39 8.30
CA HIS A 112 1.57 7.58 6.87
C HIS A 112 0.55 8.60 6.36
N HIS A 113 0.98 9.43 5.41
CA HIS A 113 0.10 10.29 4.66
C HIS A 113 -0.19 9.67 3.30
N VAL A 114 -1.34 10.03 2.71
CA VAL A 114 -1.63 9.64 1.32
C VAL A 114 -0.53 10.23 0.42
N PRO A 115 0.03 9.43 -0.51
CA PRO A 115 1.03 9.94 -1.45
C PRO A 115 0.50 11.16 -2.21
N ALA A 116 1.40 12.09 -2.55
CA ALA A 116 1.06 13.24 -3.39
C ALA A 116 0.42 12.76 -4.71
N LYS A 117 -0.55 13.54 -5.24
CA LYS A 117 -1.39 13.15 -6.37
C LYS A 117 -0.63 12.48 -7.53
N MET A 118 0.43 13.12 -8.03
CA MET A 118 1.25 12.58 -9.13
C MET A 118 1.88 11.22 -8.80
N ARG A 119 2.40 11.08 -7.57
CA ARG A 119 2.98 9.81 -7.10
C ARG A 119 1.89 8.74 -6.99
N LEU A 120 0.72 9.09 -6.45
CA LEU A 120 -0.40 8.16 -6.34
C LEU A 120 -0.87 7.68 -7.72
N GLU A 121 -1.05 8.57 -8.69
CA GLU A 121 -1.45 8.23 -10.06
C GLU A 121 -0.41 7.29 -10.72
N ASN A 122 0.87 7.55 -10.54
CA ASN A 122 1.94 6.68 -11.04
C ASN A 122 1.95 5.30 -10.37
N LEU A 123 1.76 5.25 -9.04
CA LEU A 123 1.66 4.00 -8.30
C LEU A 123 0.43 3.20 -8.72
N GLU A 124 -0.70 3.85 -8.96
CA GLU A 124 -1.92 3.20 -9.45
C GLU A 124 -1.68 2.59 -10.82
N LEU A 125 -1.14 3.35 -11.76
CA LEU A 125 -0.82 2.86 -13.11
C LEU A 125 0.17 1.69 -13.07
N ALA A 126 1.28 1.82 -12.34
CA ALA A 126 2.26 0.75 -12.22
C ALA A 126 1.68 -0.48 -11.48
N GLY A 127 0.77 -0.24 -10.54
CA GLY A 127 0.14 -1.25 -9.72
C GLY A 127 -0.78 -2.19 -10.51
N GLU A 128 -1.38 -1.72 -11.61
CA GLU A 128 -2.23 -2.55 -12.48
C GLU A 128 -1.52 -3.80 -12.98
N TYR A 129 -0.20 -3.74 -13.15
CA TYR A 129 0.63 -4.84 -13.67
C TYR A 129 1.24 -5.73 -12.58
N ARG A 130 1.02 -5.43 -11.28
CA ARG A 130 1.59 -6.20 -10.17
C ARG A 130 0.85 -7.49 -9.86
N LYS A 131 -0.42 -7.62 -10.30
CA LYS A 131 -1.16 -8.86 -10.15
C LYS A 131 -0.68 -9.86 -11.21
N PRO A 132 -0.18 -11.04 -10.82
CA PRO A 132 0.20 -12.06 -11.79
C PRO A 132 -1.00 -12.42 -12.65
N VAL A 133 -0.80 -12.36 -13.97
CA VAL A 133 -1.73 -12.92 -14.95
C VAL A 133 -1.15 -14.27 -15.35
N PRO A 134 -1.90 -15.39 -15.23
CA PRO A 134 -1.44 -16.66 -15.74
C PRO A 134 -1.33 -16.57 -17.26
N VAL A 135 -0.13 -16.82 -17.79
CA VAL A 135 0.21 -16.78 -19.21
C VAL A 135 0.89 -18.12 -19.56
N PRO A 136 0.63 -18.73 -20.73
CA PRO A 136 1.36 -19.90 -21.18
C PRO A 136 2.87 -19.66 -21.21
N ALA A 137 3.67 -20.67 -20.85
CA ALA A 137 5.13 -20.53 -20.77
C ALA A 137 5.77 -20.05 -22.09
N GLU A 138 5.23 -20.51 -23.23
CA GLU A 138 5.68 -20.10 -24.57
C GLU A 138 5.46 -18.61 -24.84
N GLU A 139 4.33 -18.05 -24.41
CA GLU A 139 4.02 -16.62 -24.55
C GLU A 139 4.90 -15.78 -23.61
N GLN A 140 5.14 -16.26 -22.39
CA GLN A 140 6.05 -15.61 -21.46
C GLN A 140 7.47 -15.54 -22.03
N GLU A 141 8.01 -16.66 -22.54
CA GLU A 141 9.35 -16.71 -23.14
C GLU A 141 9.46 -15.79 -24.36
N ALA A 142 8.44 -15.79 -25.23
CA ALA A 142 8.39 -14.89 -26.39
C ALA A 142 8.40 -13.41 -25.98
N LEU A 143 7.65 -13.03 -24.94
CA LEU A 143 7.63 -11.66 -24.42
C LEU A 143 8.98 -11.28 -23.79
N GLU A 144 9.56 -12.13 -22.95
CA GLU A 144 10.86 -11.89 -22.35
C GLU A 144 11.96 -11.73 -23.42
N ALA A 145 11.95 -12.56 -24.46
CA ALA A 145 12.86 -12.44 -25.60
C ALA A 145 12.64 -11.14 -26.39
N ALA A 146 11.38 -10.73 -26.62
CA ALA A 146 11.06 -9.51 -27.36
C ALA A 146 11.49 -8.23 -26.62
N PHE A 147 11.43 -8.24 -25.29
CA PHE A 147 11.72 -7.09 -24.42
C PHE A 147 13.04 -7.18 -23.65
N CYS A 148 13.89 -8.17 -23.94
CA CYS A 148 15.21 -8.31 -23.31
C CYS A 148 16.17 -7.14 -23.61
N ARG A 149 15.88 -6.33 -24.64
CA ARG A 149 16.61 -5.12 -25.00
C ARG A 149 15.66 -3.93 -25.06
N GLU A 150 16.13 -2.79 -24.56
CA GLU A 150 15.41 -1.52 -24.62
C GLU A 150 15.02 -1.21 -26.08
N ARG A 151 13.75 -0.84 -26.29
CA ARG A 151 13.24 -0.45 -27.61
C ARG A 151 12.65 0.95 -27.55
N PRO A 152 12.95 1.80 -28.55
CA PRO A 152 12.30 3.10 -28.63
C PRO A 152 10.81 2.91 -28.88
N MET A 153 9.98 3.53 -28.06
CA MET A 153 8.54 3.56 -28.27
C MET A 153 8.27 4.47 -29.48
N GLN A 154 7.74 3.92 -30.57
CA GLN A 154 7.59 4.59 -31.86
C GLN A 154 6.47 5.63 -31.84
N ARG A 155 6.75 6.79 -31.24
CA ARG A 155 6.58 8.16 -31.77
C ARG A 155 6.84 9.12 -30.60
N GLU A 156 8.11 9.51 -30.53
CA GLU A 156 8.65 10.69 -29.84
C GLU A 156 9.01 10.53 -28.33
N ARG A 157 10.18 9.88 -28.15
CA ARG A 157 11.09 9.92 -26.99
C ARG A 157 10.59 9.31 -25.66
N TRP A 158 9.84 8.23 -25.72
CA TRP A 158 9.60 7.37 -24.57
C TRP A 158 10.44 6.10 -24.66
N HIS A 159 11.12 5.78 -23.56
CA HIS A 159 11.86 4.53 -23.39
C HIS A 159 11.10 3.63 -22.44
N VAL A 160 11.02 2.35 -22.82
CA VAL A 160 10.42 1.31 -22.00
C VAL A 160 11.45 0.22 -21.79
N ALA A 161 11.73 -0.11 -20.53
CA ALA A 161 12.59 -1.23 -20.17
C ALA A 161 11.87 -2.15 -19.20
N CYS A 162 11.92 -3.46 -19.44
CA CYS A 162 11.48 -4.45 -18.47
C CYS A 162 12.73 -5.20 -17.96
N ARG A 163 13.03 -5.09 -16.67
CA ARG A 163 14.12 -5.86 -16.04
C ARG A 163 13.61 -6.44 -14.73
N ARG A 164 13.67 -7.77 -14.58
CA ARG A 164 13.17 -8.52 -13.39
C ARG A 164 11.69 -8.24 -13.06
N GLY A 165 10.82 -8.17 -14.07
CA GLY A 165 9.38 -7.96 -13.87
C GLY A 165 8.95 -6.54 -13.51
N LEU A 166 9.85 -5.56 -13.59
CA LEU A 166 9.55 -4.14 -13.40
C LEU A 166 9.59 -3.41 -14.75
N LEU A 167 8.47 -2.80 -15.12
CA LEU A 167 8.32 -1.95 -16.29
C LEU A 167 8.73 -0.51 -15.92
N TRP A 168 9.79 -0.02 -16.58
CA TRP A 168 10.28 1.35 -16.45
C TRP A 168 9.86 2.13 -17.67
N ILE A 169 9.18 3.25 -17.48
CA ILE A 169 8.79 4.18 -18.55
C ILE A 169 9.38 5.55 -18.21
N TRP A 170 10.24 6.09 -19.08
CA TRP A 170 10.79 7.44 -18.90
C TRP A 170 10.96 8.17 -20.23
N ARG A 171 10.97 9.50 -20.16
CA ARG A 171 11.10 10.40 -21.30
C ARG A 171 12.46 11.09 -21.27
N THR A 172 13.15 11.15 -22.41
CA THR A 172 14.41 11.92 -22.54
C THR A 172 14.17 13.20 -23.33
N GLY A 173 14.56 14.36 -22.79
CA GLY A 173 14.44 15.68 -23.43
C GLY A 173 13.14 16.42 -23.06
N TRP A 174 13.32 17.63 -22.53
CA TRP A 174 12.27 18.60 -22.20
C TRP A 174 11.54 19.09 -23.45
#